data_AF-A0A9P7JDE2-F1
#
_entry.id   AF-A0A9P7JDE2-F1
#
_cell.length_a   1.000
_cell.length_b   1.000
_cell.length_c   1.000
_cell.angle_alpha   90.00
_cell.angle_beta   90.00
_cell.angle_gamma   90.00
#
_symmetry.space_group_name_H-M   'P 1'
#
loop_
_entity.id
_entity.type
_entity.pdbx_description
1 polymer ?
#
loop_
_entity_poly.entity_id
_entity_poly.type
_entity_poly.pdbx_seq_one_letter_code
_entity_poly.pdbx_strand_id
1 'polypeptide(L)'
;MNSLYTHGVRQTNSLTADLERLRNGDNSASLLGQISASLAAMHRTIEDYDSMAKREIIKAKQEKGQMRVQKFRSDYAELKGQFELIKTERATAQRSELLGGPSSMLSPSSDTRRRFTPTAAALNGGVSPSQHSESPFRTQTPLPGSTLRESHALHEHSFIQNTETRLDEFLAQGREVLDNLVDQRNVLKGTQRRLLDAANTMGLSRDVIGWIERRSTQDMYIFFGGAVFTFFCFWLIWHYLG
;
A
#
# COMPACT_ATOMS: atom_id res chain seq x y z
N MET A 1 -11.35 5.22 24.57
CA MET A 1 -11.81 3.88 24.13
C MET A 1 -13.13 3.92 23.37
N ASN A 2 -14.25 4.43 23.90
CA ASN A 2 -15.54 4.33 23.17
C ASN A 2 -15.59 5.09 21.83
N SER A 3 -15.01 6.28 21.73
CA SER A 3 -14.95 7.03 20.47
C SER A 3 -14.21 6.27 19.36
N LEU A 4 -13.06 5.68 19.69
CA LEU A 4 -12.23 4.93 18.76
C LEU A 4 -12.89 3.60 18.34
N TYR A 5 -13.67 2.98 19.24
CA TYR A 5 -14.53 1.85 18.90
C TYR A 5 -15.61 2.24 17.89
N THR A 6 -16.36 3.33 18.15
CA THR A 6 -17.39 3.82 17.21
C THR A 6 -16.78 4.19 15.86
N HIS A 7 -15.59 4.77 15.85
CA HIS A 7 -14.87 5.07 14.62
C HIS A 7 -14.49 3.79 13.85
N GLY A 8 -13.93 2.78 14.54
CA GLY A 8 -13.61 1.48 13.94
C GLY A 8 -14.83 0.79 13.33
N VAL A 9 -15.98 0.82 14.02
CA VAL A 9 -17.25 0.26 13.51
C VAL A 9 -17.73 1.00 12.25
N ARG A 10 -17.56 2.32 12.17
CA ARG A 10 -17.92 3.06 10.95
C ARG A 10 -16.98 2.71 9.80
N GLN A 11 -15.69 2.58 10.08
CA GLN A 11 -14.69 2.20 9.09
C GLN A 11 -14.94 0.80 8.51
N THR A 12 -15.28 -0.18 9.35
CA THR A 12 -15.68 -1.51 8.86
C THR A 12 -16.92 -1.43 7.98
N ASN A 13 -17.96 -0.72 8.40
CA ASN A 13 -19.18 -0.59 7.60
C ASN A 13 -18.93 0.08 6.24
N SER A 14 -18.08 1.12 6.18
CA SER A 14 -17.72 1.75 4.91
C SER A 14 -16.89 0.82 4.03
N LEU A 15 -15.95 0.06 4.61
CA LEU A 15 -15.15 -0.93 3.88
C LEU A 15 -16.00 -2.04 3.29
N THR A 16 -17.00 -2.53 4.04
CA THR A 16 -17.94 -3.53 3.54
C THR A 16 -18.76 -2.99 2.37
N ALA A 17 -19.24 -1.74 2.45
CA ALA A 17 -19.97 -1.09 1.36
C ALA A 17 -19.10 -0.88 0.11
N ASP A 18 -17.84 -0.45 0.29
CA ASP A 18 -16.90 -0.28 -0.81
C ASP A 18 -16.53 -1.62 -1.47
N LEU A 19 -16.37 -2.70 -0.68
CA LEU A 19 -16.17 -4.06 -1.21
C LEU A 19 -17.40 -4.60 -1.94
N GLU A 20 -18.60 -4.27 -1.47
CA GLU A 20 -19.83 -4.64 -2.15
C GLU A 20 -19.96 -3.93 -3.51
N ARG A 21 -19.57 -2.65 -3.60
CA ARG A 21 -19.44 -1.94 -4.87
C ARG A 21 -18.44 -2.60 -5.81
N LEU A 22 -17.28 -2.98 -5.28
CA LEU A 22 -16.26 -3.72 -6.03
C LEU A 22 -16.81 -5.05 -6.59
N ARG A 23 -17.55 -5.80 -5.75
CA ARG A 23 -18.22 -7.05 -6.14
C ARG A 23 -19.30 -6.84 -7.18
N ASN A 24 -20.05 -5.74 -7.10
CA ASN A 24 -21.14 -5.42 -8.03
C ASN A 24 -20.65 -4.97 -9.41
N GLY A 25 -19.33 -4.83 -9.62
CA GLY A 25 -18.75 -4.54 -10.93
C GLY A 25 -18.16 -3.13 -11.07
N ASP A 26 -18.20 -2.29 -10.03
CA ASP A 26 -17.51 -1.01 -10.04
C ASP A 26 -16.01 -1.24 -9.77
N ASN A 27 -15.18 -1.13 -10.80
CA ASN A 27 -13.75 -1.46 -10.74
C ASN A 27 -12.86 -0.28 -11.09
N SER A 28 -13.26 0.92 -10.66
CA SER A 28 -12.42 2.09 -10.86
C SER A 28 -11.11 1.94 -10.09
N ALA A 29 -10.00 2.33 -10.73
CA ALA A 29 -8.70 2.39 -10.07
C ALA A 29 -8.75 3.26 -8.80
N SER A 30 -9.63 4.27 -8.79
CA SER A 30 -9.91 5.11 -7.63
C SER A 30 -10.56 4.34 -6.48
N LEU A 31 -11.53 3.46 -6.73
CA LEU A 31 -12.16 2.64 -5.69
C LEU A 31 -11.17 1.63 -5.10
N LEU A 32 -10.36 0.99 -5.94
CA LEU A 32 -9.29 0.10 -5.49
C LEU A 32 -8.27 0.83 -4.59
N GLY A 33 -7.86 2.03 -5.01
CA GLY A 33 -6.99 2.91 -4.21
C GLY A 33 -7.63 3.30 -2.89
N GLN A 34 -8.90 3.72 -2.92
CA GLN A 34 -9.67 4.10 -1.75
C GLN A 34 -9.81 2.94 -0.74
N ILE A 35 -10.16 1.73 -1.21
CA ILE A 35 -10.25 0.53 -0.36
C ILE A 35 -8.90 0.19 0.24
N SER A 36 -7.82 0.26 -0.54
CA SER A 36 -6.47 -0.01 -0.03
C SER A 36 -6.05 0.98 1.06
N ALA A 37 -6.39 2.26 0.88
CA ALA A 37 -6.11 3.32 1.84
C ALA A 37 -6.95 3.19 3.11
N SER A 38 -8.25 2.89 2.98
CA SER A 38 -9.15 2.71 4.12
C SER A 38 -8.83 1.44 4.92
N LEU A 39 -8.35 0.38 4.27
CA LEU A 39 -7.83 -0.83 4.91
C LEU A 39 -6.56 -0.53 5.72
N ALA A 40 -5.62 0.25 5.16
CA ALA A 40 -4.44 0.69 5.89
C ALA A 40 -4.80 1.61 7.07
N ALA A 41 -5.80 2.48 6.92
CA ALA A 41 -6.32 3.30 8.01
C ALA A 41 -6.97 2.46 9.11
N MET A 42 -7.76 1.44 8.76
CA MET A 42 -8.36 0.51 9.72
C MET A 42 -7.31 -0.29 10.49
N HIS A 43 -6.23 -0.72 9.85
CA HIS A 43 -5.12 -1.39 10.55
C HIS A 43 -4.54 -0.51 11.66
N ARG A 44 -4.31 0.78 11.37
CA ARG A 44 -3.81 1.75 12.35
C ARG A 44 -4.80 1.96 13.50
N THR A 45 -6.10 2.07 13.21
CA THR A 45 -7.09 2.23 14.28
C THR A 45 -7.18 1.01 15.18
N ILE A 46 -6.95 -0.19 14.66
CA ILE A 46 -6.84 -1.42 15.46
C ILE A 46 -5.61 -1.38 16.37
N GLU A 47 -4.45 -0.97 15.85
CA GLU A 47 -3.22 -0.81 16.64
C GLU A 47 -3.38 0.24 17.74
N ASP A 48 -4.00 1.38 17.43
CA ASP A 48 -4.32 2.42 18.39
C ASP A 48 -5.27 1.89 19.47
N TYR A 49 -6.32 1.15 19.08
CA TYR A 49 -7.26 0.55 20.03
C TYR A 49 -6.60 -0.50 20.94
N ASP A 50 -5.71 -1.35 20.38
CA ASP A 50 -4.94 -2.34 21.14
C ASP A 50 -4.00 -1.67 22.14
N SER A 51 -3.33 -0.59 21.73
CA SER A 51 -2.47 0.20 22.64
C SER A 51 -3.27 0.82 23.79
N MET A 52 -4.48 1.34 23.52
CA MET A 52 -5.37 1.89 24.55
C MET A 52 -5.90 0.79 25.48
N ALA A 53 -6.28 -0.37 24.94
CA ALA A 53 -6.77 -1.49 25.73
C ALA A 53 -5.68 -2.02 26.68
N LYS A 54 -4.43 -2.13 26.21
CA LYS A 54 -3.28 -2.54 27.04
C LYS A 54 -2.96 -1.55 28.17
N ARG A 55 -3.17 -0.25 27.94
CA ARG A 55 -2.93 0.82 28.92
C ARG A 55 -4.07 0.99 29.94
N GLU A 56 -5.20 0.33 29.75
CA GLU A 56 -6.34 0.41 30.67
C GLU A 56 -6.01 -0.30 31.99
N ILE A 57 -6.10 0.45 33.11
CA ILE A 57 -5.76 -0.02 34.46
C ILE A 57 -6.84 -0.96 35.03
N ILE A 58 -8.10 -0.78 34.60
CA ILE A 58 -9.23 -1.57 35.06
C ILE A 58 -9.31 -2.88 34.26
N LYS A 59 -8.96 -4.01 34.91
CA LYS A 59 -8.90 -5.35 34.28
C LYS A 59 -10.16 -5.74 33.51
N ALA A 60 -11.35 -5.48 34.07
CA ALA A 60 -12.63 -5.76 33.40
C ALA A 60 -12.88 -4.93 32.13
N LYS A 61 -12.36 -3.69 32.06
CA LYS A 61 -12.41 -2.86 30.84
C LYS A 61 -11.32 -3.24 29.86
N GLN A 62 -10.14 -3.64 30.35
CA GLN A 62 -9.05 -4.16 29.54
C GLN A 62 -9.47 -5.42 28.79
N GLU A 63 -10.10 -6.40 29.46
CA GLU A 63 -10.59 -7.63 28.85
C GLU A 63 -11.66 -7.35 27.78
N LYS A 64 -12.63 -6.46 28.06
CA LYS A 64 -13.61 -6.01 27.05
C LYS A 64 -12.94 -5.31 25.86
N GLY A 65 -11.91 -4.51 26.12
CA GLY A 65 -11.10 -3.87 25.09
C GLY A 65 -10.41 -4.90 24.20
N GLN A 66 -9.75 -5.89 24.80
CA GLN A 66 -9.05 -6.95 24.07
C GLN A 66 -10.00 -7.83 23.24
N MET A 67 -11.19 -8.15 23.74
CA MET A 67 -12.20 -8.86 22.94
C MET A 67 -12.62 -8.05 21.70
N ARG A 68 -12.78 -6.73 21.85
CA ARG A 68 -13.09 -5.83 20.72
C ARG A 68 -11.93 -5.73 19.74
N VAL A 69 -10.67 -5.70 20.21
CA VAL A 69 -9.48 -5.76 19.34
C VAL A 69 -9.48 -7.06 18.53
N GLN A 70 -9.72 -8.21 19.18
CA GLN A 70 -9.75 -9.49 18.49
C GLN A 70 -10.82 -9.52 17.40
N LYS A 71 -12.02 -9.02 17.69
CA LYS A 71 -13.07 -8.87 16.69
C LYS A 71 -12.63 -7.99 15.52
N PHE A 72 -12.07 -6.81 15.77
CA PHE A 72 -11.60 -5.97 14.66
C PHE A 72 -10.46 -6.61 13.87
N ARG A 73 -9.60 -7.42 14.50
CA ARG A 73 -8.55 -8.18 13.80
C ARG A 73 -9.13 -9.29 12.91
N SER A 74 -10.15 -10.01 13.37
CA SER A 74 -10.84 -11.00 12.53
C SER A 74 -11.54 -10.31 11.35
N ASP A 75 -12.27 -9.23 11.62
CA ASP A 75 -12.99 -8.47 10.59
C ASP A 75 -12.01 -7.89 9.54
N TYR A 76 -10.86 -7.36 10.00
CA TYR A 76 -9.80 -6.89 9.11
C TYR A 76 -9.23 -8.00 8.22
N ALA A 77 -8.95 -9.17 8.79
CA ALA A 77 -8.40 -10.29 8.04
C ALA A 77 -9.38 -10.80 6.97
N GLU A 78 -10.67 -10.85 7.29
CA GLU A 78 -11.73 -11.20 6.34
C GLU A 78 -11.84 -10.18 5.20
N LEU A 79 -11.97 -8.90 5.52
CA LEU A 79 -12.09 -7.81 4.52
C LEU A 79 -10.87 -7.76 3.60
N LYS A 80 -9.66 -7.92 4.17
CA LYS A 80 -8.42 -7.99 3.41
C LYS A 80 -8.36 -9.22 2.51
N GLY A 81 -8.79 -10.37 3.01
CA GLY A 81 -8.87 -11.60 2.24
C GLY A 81 -9.79 -11.45 1.03
N GLN A 82 -10.99 -10.88 1.22
CA GLN A 82 -11.94 -10.61 0.14
C GLN A 82 -11.36 -9.66 -0.92
N PHE A 83 -10.69 -8.59 -0.48
CA PHE A 83 -10.06 -7.64 -1.39
C PHE A 83 -8.96 -8.29 -2.25
N GLU A 84 -8.07 -9.07 -1.65
CA GLU A 84 -6.98 -9.75 -2.39
C GLU A 84 -7.51 -10.85 -3.31
N LEU A 85 -8.55 -11.60 -2.91
CA LEU A 85 -9.20 -12.59 -3.77
C LEU A 85 -9.79 -11.94 -5.02
N ILE A 86 -10.58 -10.88 -4.87
CA ILE A 86 -11.19 -10.17 -6.01
C ILE A 86 -10.10 -9.57 -6.91
N LYS A 87 -9.04 -9.01 -6.31
CA LYS A 87 -7.90 -8.44 -7.04
C LYS A 87 -7.13 -9.51 -7.84
N THR A 88 -6.88 -10.67 -7.26
CA THR A 88 -6.17 -11.78 -7.91
C THR A 88 -7.00 -12.41 -9.03
N GLU A 89 -8.29 -12.68 -8.81
CA GLU A 89 -9.21 -13.19 -9.82
C GLU A 89 -9.26 -12.28 -11.05
N ARG A 90 -9.32 -10.96 -10.82
CA ARG A 90 -9.28 -9.95 -11.88
C ARG A 90 -7.94 -9.89 -12.61
N ALA A 91 -6.83 -9.95 -11.88
CA ALA A 91 -5.50 -9.97 -12.49
C ALA A 91 -5.35 -11.21 -13.40
N THR A 92 -5.90 -12.36 -12.99
CA THR A 92 -5.92 -13.57 -13.81
C THR A 92 -6.84 -13.44 -15.03
N ALA A 93 -8.02 -12.85 -14.87
CA ALA A 93 -8.96 -12.62 -15.98
C ALA A 93 -8.35 -11.69 -17.04
N GLN A 94 -7.79 -10.53 -16.63
CA GLN A 94 -7.10 -9.60 -17.54
C GLN A 94 -5.92 -10.26 -18.25
N ARG A 95 -5.11 -11.06 -17.52
CA ARG A 95 -4.01 -11.81 -18.11
C ARG A 95 -4.50 -12.85 -19.12
N SER A 96 -5.63 -13.52 -18.84
CA SER A 96 -6.23 -14.50 -19.76
C SER A 96 -6.80 -13.86 -21.03
N GLU A 97 -7.37 -12.65 -20.95
CA GLU A 97 -7.80 -11.92 -22.16
C GLU A 97 -6.62 -11.49 -23.03
N LEU A 98 -5.52 -11.06 -22.40
CA LEU A 98 -4.29 -10.71 -23.11
C LEU A 98 -3.60 -11.92 -23.78
N LEU A 99 -3.78 -13.12 -23.23
CA LEU A 99 -3.22 -14.38 -23.78
C LEU A 99 -4.19 -15.13 -24.70
N GLY A 100 -5.50 -14.89 -24.59
CA GLY A 100 -6.57 -15.60 -25.30
C GLY A 100 -7.18 -14.86 -26.48
N GLY A 101 -6.84 -13.58 -26.70
CA GLY A 101 -7.26 -12.87 -27.91
C GLY A 101 -6.73 -13.55 -29.18
N PRO A 102 -7.61 -13.95 -30.13
CA PRO A 102 -7.16 -14.60 -31.36
C PRO A 102 -6.39 -13.57 -32.20
N SER A 103 -5.09 -13.84 -32.40
CA SER A 103 -4.38 -13.42 -33.60
C SER A 103 -4.56 -11.96 -34.05
N SER A 104 -4.15 -10.98 -33.23
CA SER A 104 -3.63 -9.71 -33.78
C SER A 104 -2.09 -9.63 -33.69
N MET A 105 -1.45 -10.80 -33.61
CA MET A 105 -0.02 -10.97 -33.88
C MET A 105 0.18 -11.76 -35.17
N LEU A 106 -0.44 -11.30 -36.26
CA LEU A 106 0.00 -11.64 -37.60
C LEU A 106 1.12 -10.67 -38.02
N SER A 107 2.29 -10.87 -37.39
CA SER A 107 3.65 -10.71 -37.95
C SER A 107 4.63 -10.34 -36.85
N PRO A 108 5.55 -11.24 -36.45
CA PRO A 108 6.89 -10.80 -36.15
C PRO A 108 7.51 -10.48 -37.52
N SER A 109 7.28 -9.29 -38.05
CA SER A 109 8.19 -8.75 -39.06
C SER A 109 9.49 -8.45 -38.32
N SER A 110 10.31 -9.49 -38.25
CA SER A 110 11.74 -9.41 -38.05
C SER A 110 12.34 -8.54 -39.17
N ASP A 111 12.13 -7.22 -39.10
CA ASP A 111 12.74 -6.27 -40.04
C ASP A 111 13.07 -4.89 -39.43
N THR A 112 13.18 -4.79 -38.09
CA THR A 112 13.70 -3.56 -37.45
C THR A 112 15.24 -3.52 -37.41
N ARG A 113 15.94 -4.53 -37.96
CA ARG A 113 17.41 -4.62 -37.92
C ARG A 113 18.14 -4.37 -39.25
N ARG A 114 17.44 -4.01 -40.34
CA ARG A 114 18.07 -3.70 -41.64
C ARG A 114 18.20 -2.21 -41.96
N ARG A 115 18.07 -1.32 -40.96
CA ARG A 115 18.10 0.14 -41.17
C ARG A 115 19.43 0.82 -40.83
N PHE A 116 20.58 0.15 -40.85
CA PHE A 116 21.87 0.83 -40.77
C PHE A 116 23.02 0.04 -41.43
N THR A 117 23.27 0.30 -42.71
CA THR A 117 24.62 0.26 -43.31
C THR A 117 24.66 1.16 -44.56
N PRO A 118 25.63 2.09 -44.68
CA PRO A 118 25.75 3.00 -45.83
C PRO A 118 26.56 2.37 -46.98
N THR A 119 26.20 2.74 -48.21
CA THR A 119 27.03 2.81 -49.43
C THR A 119 28.00 1.66 -49.77
N ALA A 120 27.66 0.86 -50.80
CA ALA A 120 28.62 0.38 -51.81
C ALA A 120 27.88 -0.15 -53.06
N ALA A 121 28.37 0.25 -54.23
CA ALA A 121 27.91 -0.14 -55.55
C ALA A 121 28.14 -1.64 -55.86
N ALA A 122 27.29 -2.25 -56.69
CA ALA A 122 27.68 -3.08 -57.84
C ALA A 122 26.52 -3.93 -58.43
N LEU A 123 26.20 -3.64 -59.69
CA LEU A 123 25.89 -4.55 -60.83
C LEU A 123 24.74 -5.59 -60.76
N ASN A 124 24.09 -5.69 -61.95
CA ASN A 124 23.22 -6.78 -62.47
C ASN A 124 21.71 -6.60 -62.19
N GLY A 125 20.77 -6.45 -63.13
CA GLY A 125 20.72 -6.61 -64.59
C GLY A 125 19.37 -7.28 -64.95
N GLY A 126 18.41 -6.55 -65.56
CA GLY A 126 17.13 -7.15 -66.00
C GLY A 126 15.98 -6.18 -66.38
N VAL A 127 16.09 -5.51 -67.54
CA VAL A 127 15.08 -5.24 -68.61
C VAL A 127 13.58 -5.07 -68.19
N SER A 128 13.04 -3.84 -68.02
CA SER A 128 12.29 -2.94 -68.98
C SER A 128 10.77 -3.21 -69.15
N PRO A 129 9.90 -2.22 -69.56
CA PRO A 129 10.08 -0.76 -69.64
C PRO A 129 8.95 0.09 -68.97
N SER A 130 9.30 1.35 -68.77
CA SER A 130 8.46 2.53 -68.49
C SER A 130 7.20 2.67 -69.35
N GLN A 131 6.09 3.12 -68.73
CA GLN A 131 5.15 4.06 -69.36
C GLN A 131 4.68 5.09 -68.31
N HIS A 132 5.48 6.15 -68.17
CA HIS A 132 4.99 7.42 -67.69
C HIS A 132 4.27 8.09 -68.87
N SER A 133 2.97 8.33 -68.72
CA SER A 133 2.20 9.14 -69.66
C SER A 133 1.76 10.39 -68.90
N GLU A 134 2.52 11.46 -69.04
CA GLU A 134 2.22 12.78 -68.51
C GLU A 134 1.16 13.44 -69.40
N SER A 135 -0.10 13.43 -68.97
CA SER A 135 -1.15 14.28 -69.55
C SER A 135 -1.74 15.19 -68.45
N PRO A 136 -1.84 16.52 -68.66
CA PRO A 136 -2.17 17.46 -67.57
C PRO A 136 -3.67 17.51 -67.22
N PHE A 137 -4.51 16.72 -67.90
CA PHE A 137 -5.98 16.80 -67.81
C PHE A 137 -6.64 15.48 -67.38
N ARG A 138 -5.88 14.50 -66.85
CA ARG A 138 -6.48 13.27 -66.33
C ARG A 138 -7.01 13.51 -64.91
N THR A 139 -8.33 13.66 -64.78
CA THR A 139 -9.02 13.53 -63.49
C THR A 139 -8.72 12.16 -62.89
N GLN A 140 -8.31 12.16 -61.62
CA GLN A 140 -7.80 11.00 -60.91
C GLN A 140 -8.88 9.92 -60.83
N THR A 141 -8.65 8.80 -61.52
CA THR A 141 -9.41 7.57 -61.29
C THR A 141 -8.95 6.99 -59.95
N PRO A 142 -9.82 6.77 -58.96
CA PRO A 142 -9.39 6.22 -57.68
C PRO A 142 -8.86 4.81 -57.90
N LEU A 143 -7.54 4.62 -57.72
CA LEU A 143 -6.98 3.27 -57.66
C LEU A 143 -7.50 2.60 -56.36
N PRO A 144 -8.02 1.37 -56.43
CA PRO A 144 -8.62 0.67 -55.27
C PRO A 144 -7.65 0.41 -54.11
N GLY A 145 -6.35 0.69 -54.26
CA GLY A 145 -5.35 0.64 -53.18
C GLY A 145 -4.98 1.98 -52.54
N SER A 146 -5.38 3.12 -53.12
CA SER A 146 -5.07 4.45 -52.57
C SER A 146 -5.90 4.79 -51.33
N THR A 147 -7.18 4.39 -51.34
CA THR A 147 -8.13 4.55 -50.22
C THR A 147 -7.73 3.71 -49.00
N LEU A 148 -7.12 2.55 -49.22
CA LEU A 148 -6.63 1.66 -48.16
C LEU A 148 -5.39 2.23 -47.44
N ARG A 149 -4.49 2.90 -48.16
CA ARG A 149 -3.33 3.59 -47.56
C ARG A 149 -3.74 4.82 -46.77
N GLU A 150 -4.66 5.61 -47.30
CA GLU A 150 -5.11 6.85 -46.68
C GLU A 150 -5.91 6.57 -45.39
N SER A 151 -6.77 5.56 -45.41
CA SER A 151 -7.46 5.07 -44.20
C SER A 151 -6.49 4.50 -43.15
N HIS A 152 -5.44 3.81 -43.55
CA HIS A 152 -4.39 3.36 -42.63
C HIS A 152 -3.64 4.53 -41.98
N ALA A 153 -3.29 5.57 -42.74
CA ALA A 153 -2.58 6.73 -42.23
C ALA A 153 -3.42 7.53 -41.21
N LEU A 154 -4.72 7.69 -41.45
CA LEU A 154 -5.64 8.34 -40.51
C LEU A 154 -5.84 7.51 -39.24
N HIS A 155 -5.86 6.19 -39.36
CA HIS A 155 -5.98 5.30 -38.22
C HIS A 155 -4.70 5.29 -37.38
N GLU A 156 -3.52 5.32 -38.01
CA GLU A 156 -2.24 5.47 -37.29
C GLU A 156 -2.16 6.82 -36.56
N HIS A 157 -2.59 7.90 -37.20
CA HIS A 157 -2.55 9.23 -36.58
C HIS A 157 -3.49 9.33 -35.37
N SER A 158 -4.70 8.77 -35.47
CA SER A 158 -5.65 8.74 -34.34
C SER A 158 -5.19 7.78 -33.24
N PHE A 159 -4.57 6.65 -33.59
CA PHE A 159 -3.97 5.74 -32.62
C PHE A 159 -2.81 6.39 -31.86
N ILE A 160 -1.92 7.11 -32.54
CA ILE A 160 -0.79 7.82 -31.92
C ILE A 160 -1.30 8.89 -30.94
N GLN A 161 -2.27 9.71 -31.35
CA GLN A 161 -2.84 10.74 -30.48
C GLN A 161 -3.52 10.15 -29.24
N ASN A 162 -4.35 9.13 -29.42
CA ASN A 162 -5.00 8.45 -28.29
C ASN A 162 -3.99 7.76 -27.35
N THR A 163 -2.87 7.27 -27.90
CA THR A 163 -1.81 6.65 -27.11
C THR A 163 -1.04 7.69 -26.31
N GLU A 164 -0.72 8.83 -26.90
CA GLU A 164 -0.06 9.95 -26.21
C GLU A 164 -0.89 10.40 -25.01
N THR A 165 -2.20 10.63 -25.19
CA THR A 165 -3.07 11.08 -24.09
C THR A 165 -3.14 10.06 -22.96
N ARG A 166 -3.18 8.77 -23.29
CA ARG A 166 -3.20 7.68 -22.28
C ARG A 166 -1.85 7.49 -21.59
N LEU A 167 -0.74 7.71 -22.28
CA LEU A 167 0.59 7.67 -21.69
C LEU A 167 0.77 8.82 -20.70
N ASP A 168 0.29 10.01 -21.04
CA ASP A 168 0.32 11.17 -20.14
C ASP A 168 -0.53 10.94 -18.89
N GLU A 169 -1.74 10.37 -19.04
CA GLU A 169 -2.59 9.96 -17.92
C GLU A 169 -1.88 8.95 -17.01
N PHE A 170 -1.25 7.92 -17.59
CA PHE A 170 -0.50 6.92 -16.82
C PHE A 170 0.75 7.51 -16.15
N LEU A 171 1.42 8.47 -16.79
CA LEU A 171 2.59 9.14 -16.22
C LEU A 171 2.18 10.02 -15.04
N ALA A 172 1.06 10.74 -15.18
CA ALA A 172 0.48 11.56 -14.11
C ALA A 172 0.07 10.68 -12.91
N GLN A 173 -0.64 9.58 -13.18
CA GLN A 173 -1.02 8.61 -12.16
C GLN A 173 0.20 7.95 -11.51
N GLY A 174 1.20 7.57 -12.31
CA GLY A 174 2.45 6.98 -11.83
C GLY A 174 3.23 7.94 -10.92
N ARG A 175 3.23 9.23 -11.26
CA ARG A 175 3.85 10.28 -10.44
C ARG A 175 3.12 10.45 -9.11
N GLU A 176 1.79 10.50 -9.12
CA GLU A 176 0.98 10.58 -7.90
C GLU A 176 1.21 9.39 -6.97
N VAL A 177 1.32 8.18 -7.52
CA VAL A 177 1.61 6.97 -6.74
C VAL A 177 3.01 7.03 -6.14
N LEU A 178 4.02 7.47 -6.90
CA LEU A 178 5.38 7.64 -6.40
C LEU A 178 5.46 8.69 -5.29
N ASP A 179 4.77 9.82 -5.45
CA ASP A 179 4.71 10.87 -4.43
C ASP A 179 4.05 10.34 -3.14
N ASN A 180 2.96 9.58 -3.26
CA ASN A 180 2.33 8.90 -2.13
C ASN A 180 3.28 7.90 -1.44
N LEU A 181 4.08 7.14 -2.18
CA LEU A 181 5.06 6.22 -1.62
C LEU A 181 6.20 6.96 -0.88
N VAL A 182 6.64 8.10 -1.42
CA VAL A 182 7.65 8.95 -0.78
C VAL A 182 7.11 9.55 0.53
N ASP A 183 5.87 10.01 0.53
CA ASP A 183 5.21 10.53 1.73
C ASP A 183 5.01 9.44 2.78
N GLN A 184 4.58 8.24 2.37
CA GLN A 184 4.47 7.08 3.26
C GLN A 184 5.82 6.72 3.90
N ARG A 185 6.92 6.78 3.15
CA ARG A 185 8.27 6.55 3.68
C ARG A 185 8.66 7.60 4.73
N ASN A 186 8.31 8.86 4.51
CA ASN A 186 8.59 9.93 5.47
C ASN A 186 7.78 9.75 6.77
N VAL A 187 6.52 9.34 6.66
CA VAL A 187 5.69 8.98 7.81
C VAL A 187 6.26 7.79 8.58
N LEU A 188 6.68 6.73 7.89
CA LEU A 188 7.31 5.55 8.51
C LEU A 188 8.60 5.91 9.27
N LYS A 189 9.43 6.80 8.72
CA LYS A 189 10.60 7.33 9.43
C LYS A 189 10.20 8.12 10.68
N GLY A 190 9.13 8.91 10.62
CA GLY A 190 8.57 9.63 11.76
C GLY A 190 8.10 8.68 12.87
N THR A 191 7.38 7.63 12.49
CA THR A 191 6.92 6.59 13.42
C THR A 191 8.09 5.82 14.04
N GLN A 192 9.10 5.45 13.24
CA GLN A 192 10.30 4.78 13.76
C GLN A 192 11.00 5.64 14.81
N ARG A 193 11.18 6.95 14.54
CA ARG A 193 11.76 7.88 15.52
C ARG A 193 10.93 7.92 16.80
N ARG A 194 9.62 8.10 16.70
CA ARG A 194 8.71 8.09 17.85
C ARG A 194 8.73 6.78 18.63
N LEU A 195 8.87 5.66 17.95
CA LEU A 195 8.95 4.33 18.59
C LEU A 195 10.28 4.16 19.31
N LEU A 196 11.37 4.65 18.74
CA LEU A 196 12.70 4.65 19.37
C LEU A 196 12.74 5.60 20.58
N ASP A 197 12.10 6.76 20.50
CA ASP A 197 11.92 7.69 21.62
C ASP A 197 11.02 7.08 22.72
N ALA A 198 9.94 6.39 22.34
CA ALA A 198 9.07 5.66 23.25
C ALA A 198 9.81 4.47 23.92
N ALA A 199 10.69 3.78 23.19
CA ALA A 199 11.52 2.71 23.73
C ALA A 199 12.56 3.25 24.70
N ASN A 200 13.20 4.39 24.40
CA ASN A 200 14.12 5.07 25.31
C ASN A 200 13.43 5.53 26.59
N THR A 201 12.21 6.07 26.49
CA THR A 201 11.43 6.51 27.67
C THR A 201 10.86 5.33 28.47
N MET A 202 10.49 4.21 27.83
CA MET A 202 10.11 2.98 28.53
C MET A 202 11.31 2.27 29.20
N GLY A 203 12.51 2.37 28.62
CA GLY A 203 13.76 1.93 29.25
C GLY A 203 14.03 2.69 30.54
N LEU A 204 13.97 4.03 30.48
CA LEU A 204 14.01 4.91 31.65
C LEU A 204 12.90 4.60 32.67
N SER A 205 11.69 4.27 32.22
CA SER A 205 10.58 3.91 33.12
C SER A 205 10.82 2.60 33.88
N ARG A 206 11.54 1.62 33.31
CA ARG A 206 11.95 0.40 34.03
C ARG A 206 12.95 0.71 35.14
N ASP A 207 13.89 1.60 34.87
CA ASP A 207 14.86 2.05 35.89
C ASP A 207 14.17 2.85 37.01
N VAL A 208 13.20 3.70 36.67
CA VAL A 208 12.36 4.39 37.66
C VAL A 208 11.49 3.41 38.47
N ILE A 209 10.91 2.38 37.83
CA ILE A 209 10.17 1.30 38.52
C ILE A 209 11.09 0.59 39.53
N GLY A 210 12.31 0.25 39.13
CA GLY A 210 13.28 -0.41 40.00
C GLY A 210 13.73 0.48 41.14
N TRP A 211 13.88 1.80 40.90
CA TRP A 211 14.20 2.77 41.94
C TRP A 211 13.10 2.89 43.00
N ILE A 212 11.83 2.83 42.58
CA ILE A 212 10.66 2.82 43.48
C ILE A 212 10.64 1.55 44.34
N GLU A 213 10.91 0.39 43.76
CA GLU A 213 10.94 -0.88 44.48
C GLU A 213 12.10 -0.93 45.50
N ARG A 214 13.25 -0.34 45.15
CA ARG A 214 14.41 -0.20 46.06
C ARG A 214 14.09 0.69 47.27
N ARG A 215 13.30 1.74 47.09
CA ARG A 215 12.85 2.61 48.19
C ARG A 215 11.96 1.86 49.18
N SER A 216 11.04 1.03 48.68
CA SER A 216 10.15 0.20 49.50
C SER A 216 10.93 -0.83 50.32
N THR A 217 11.90 -1.51 49.70
CA THR A 217 12.75 -2.47 50.40
C THR A 217 13.66 -1.80 51.44
N GLN A 218 14.20 -0.62 51.15
CA GLN A 218 14.96 0.17 52.12
C GLN A 218 14.11 0.58 53.34
N ASP A 219 12.85 0.97 53.12
CA ASP A 219 11.93 1.31 54.21
C ASP A 219 11.63 0.10 55.11
N MET A 220 11.50 -1.10 54.51
CA MET A 220 11.35 -2.34 55.27
C MET A 220 12.57 -2.65 56.16
N TYR A 221 13.80 -2.36 55.70
CA TYR A 221 15.00 -2.51 56.51
C TYR A 221 15.08 -1.47 57.64
N ILE A 222 14.69 -0.22 57.40
CA ILE A 222 14.65 0.83 58.43
C ILE A 222 13.64 0.47 59.53
N PHE A 223 12.48 -0.05 59.15
CA PHE A 223 11.48 -0.54 60.10
C PHE A 223 12.03 -1.67 60.97
N PHE A 224 12.67 -2.68 60.37
CA PHE A 224 13.21 -3.82 61.11
C PHE A 224 14.37 -3.39 62.03
N GLY A 225 15.23 -2.48 61.58
CA GLY A 225 16.29 -1.89 62.40
C GLY A 225 15.73 -1.12 63.61
N GLY A 226 14.68 -0.33 63.41
CA GLY A 226 13.98 0.37 64.48
C GLY A 226 13.37 -0.58 65.51
N ALA A 227 12.74 -1.67 65.05
CA ALA A 227 12.18 -2.70 65.94
C ALA A 227 13.25 -3.40 66.79
N VAL A 228 14.40 -3.77 66.20
CA VAL A 228 15.51 -4.37 66.97
C VAL A 228 16.07 -3.40 68.00
N PHE A 229 16.22 -2.12 67.63
CA PHE A 229 16.71 -1.10 68.54
C PHE A 229 15.78 -0.89 69.74
N THR A 230 14.46 -0.87 69.53
CA THR A 230 13.51 -0.74 70.65
C THR A 230 13.57 -1.95 71.58
N PHE A 231 13.68 -3.18 71.07
CA PHE A 231 13.91 -4.36 71.90
C PHE A 231 15.22 -4.30 72.69
N PHE A 232 16.29 -3.80 72.07
CA PHE A 232 17.57 -3.61 72.75
C PHE A 232 17.46 -2.60 73.91
N CYS A 233 16.75 -1.50 73.72
CA CYS A 233 16.49 -0.53 74.79
C CYS A 233 15.69 -1.17 75.95
N PHE A 234 14.66 -1.97 75.66
CA PHE A 234 13.93 -2.71 76.71
C PHE A 234 14.83 -3.68 77.46
N TRP A 235 15.71 -4.38 76.76
CA TRP A 235 16.68 -5.29 77.38
C TRP A 235 17.64 -4.54 78.32
N LEU A 236 18.18 -3.39 77.90
CA LEU A 236 19.03 -2.55 78.75
C LEU A 236 18.31 -2.05 80.01
N ILE A 237 17.06 -1.62 79.88
CA ILE A 237 16.25 -1.20 81.04
C ILE A 237 16.07 -2.36 82.01
N TRP A 238 15.74 -3.55 81.50
CA TRP A 238 15.57 -4.73 82.34
C TRP A 238 16.87 -5.14 83.05
N HIS A 239 18.02 -5.02 82.39
CA HIS A 239 19.31 -5.41 82.96
C HIS A 239 19.90 -4.39 83.94
N TYR A 240 19.62 -3.10 83.77
CA TYR A 240 20.22 -2.03 84.57
C TYR A 240 19.31 -1.53 85.71
N LEU A 241 17.98 -1.71 85.58
CA LEU A 241 16.99 -1.30 86.58
C LEU A 241 16.30 -2.47 87.29
N GLY A 242 16.55 -3.72 86.87
CA GLY A 242 16.13 -4.97 87.52
C GLY A 242 17.34 -5.82 87.89
#